data_AF-A0A7Y4JZJ3-F1
#
_entry.id   AF-A0A7Y4JZJ3-F1
#
_cell.length_a   1.000
_cell.length_b   1.000
_cell.length_c   1.000
_cell.angle_alpha   90.00
_cell.angle_beta   90.00
_cell.angle_gamma   90.00
#
_symmetry.space_group_name_H-M   'P 1'
#
loop_
_entity.id
_entity.type
_entity.pdbx_description
1 polymer ?
#
loop_
_entity_poly.entity_id
_entity_poly.type
_entity_poly.pdbx_seq_one_letter_code
_entity_poly.pdbx_strand_id
1 'polypeptide(L)'
;MAGVPVELTPEEYEAVTQRPGMCIVDFWAPWCEPCHAFAPVFTEAATRFADITFARLDAEAHEAVSEPLGIDSFPTLVAFKDGLEVHRVSEALSTEALDRLLGALRAVDVAEEKRRHANRERTEAGQRPSSVPEGATWDDGDKEWSFGPKDVTGRPHGTWRYWRADGTLCNECIMKQGTPHGPFKRFHEDGAVSQEGAFEKGQLHGPRTWLASDHFTTERMHEGGVSERVRKTVMHYEHGTVRQVLHFNGKGQRVVPSTGEPYPT
;
A
#
# COMPACT_ATOMS: atom_id res chain seq x y z
N MET A 1 20.98 26.32 3.81
CA MET A 1 21.76 26.12 2.57
C MET A 1 20.78 25.70 1.49
N ALA A 2 20.11 26.65 0.84
CA ALA A 2 19.17 26.34 -0.23
C ALA A 2 19.89 26.45 -1.58
N GLY A 3 19.69 25.49 -2.48
CA GLY A 3 20.07 25.61 -3.89
C GLY A 3 21.31 24.86 -4.39
N VAL A 4 22.04 24.12 -3.54
CA VAL A 4 23.17 23.28 -3.97
C VAL A 4 23.07 21.91 -3.34
N PRO A 5 23.14 20.80 -4.12
CA PRO A 5 23.21 19.46 -3.56
C PRO A 5 24.41 19.32 -2.61
N VAL A 6 24.19 18.67 -1.47
CA VAL A 6 25.24 18.38 -0.50
C VAL A 6 25.97 17.12 -0.92
N GLU A 7 27.30 17.17 -1.02
CA GLU A 7 28.11 15.98 -1.20
C GLU A 7 28.23 15.27 0.16
N LEU A 8 27.77 14.02 0.23
CA LEU A 8 27.73 13.26 1.48
C LEU A 8 28.99 12.41 1.64
N THR A 9 29.50 12.37 2.88
CA THR A 9 30.39 11.29 3.33
C THR A 9 29.58 10.14 3.94
N PRO A 10 30.18 8.95 4.13
CA PRO A 10 29.52 7.84 4.81
C PRO A 10 28.96 8.19 6.19
N GLU A 11 29.69 9.01 6.96
CA GLU A 11 29.30 9.42 8.30
C GLU A 11 28.08 10.36 8.31
N GLU A 12 27.89 11.11 7.23
CA GLU A 12 26.78 12.07 7.08
C GLU A 12 25.52 11.42 6.49
N TYR A 13 25.67 10.30 5.78
CA TYR A 13 24.58 9.66 5.04
C TYR A 13 23.36 9.36 5.91
N GLU A 14 23.53 8.64 7.02
CA GLU A 14 22.43 8.31 7.93
C GLU A 14 21.84 9.58 8.54
N ALA A 15 22.71 10.49 9.00
CA ALA A 15 22.31 11.72 9.67
C ALA A 15 21.52 12.67 8.76
N VAL A 16 21.68 12.58 7.43
CA VAL A 16 20.94 13.37 6.43
C VAL A 16 19.67 12.66 5.99
N THR A 17 19.74 11.37 5.67
CA THR A 17 18.58 10.60 5.14
C THR A 17 17.52 10.31 6.21
N GLN A 18 17.90 10.23 7.48
CA GLN A 18 16.98 10.00 8.61
C GLN A 18 16.30 11.27 9.14
N ARG A 19 16.58 12.45 8.57
CA ARG A 19 15.94 13.70 9.01
C ARG A 19 14.45 13.73 8.63
N PRO A 20 13.61 14.44 9.42
CA PRO A 20 12.26 14.78 8.99
C PRO A 20 12.28 15.56 7.67
N GLY A 21 11.25 15.36 6.85
CA GLY A 21 11.13 15.94 5.52
C GLY A 21 11.62 15.02 4.41
N MET A 22 11.77 15.57 3.21
CA MET A 22 12.20 14.82 2.03
C MET A 22 13.69 15.00 1.76
N CYS A 23 14.37 13.90 1.45
CA CYS A 23 15.76 13.88 1.00
C CYS A 23 15.87 13.01 -0.25
N ILE A 24 16.57 13.49 -1.27
CA ILE A 24 16.88 12.70 -2.47
C ILE A 24 18.40 12.58 -2.55
N VAL A 25 18.89 11.35 -2.66
CA VAL A 25 20.31 11.06 -2.84
C VAL A 25 20.53 10.56 -4.26
N ASP A 26 21.40 11.26 -5.00
CA ASP A 26 21.96 10.83 -6.29
C ASP A 26 23.24 10.05 -6.02
N PHE A 27 23.16 8.72 -6.13
CA PHE A 27 24.31 7.83 -6.08
C PHE A 27 24.97 7.83 -7.45
N TRP A 28 26.21 8.30 -7.49
CA TRP A 28 26.97 8.51 -8.72
C TRP A 28 28.37 7.89 -8.64
N ALA A 29 29.09 7.88 -9.75
CA ALA A 29 30.48 7.46 -9.84
C ALA A 29 31.26 8.40 -10.78
N PRO A 30 32.57 8.62 -10.58
CA PRO A 30 33.33 9.61 -11.33
C PRO A 30 33.47 9.30 -12.83
N TRP A 31 33.43 8.02 -13.21
CA TRP A 31 33.50 7.57 -14.59
C TRP A 31 32.14 7.51 -15.31
N CYS A 32 31.03 7.79 -14.60
CA CYS A 32 29.68 7.64 -15.11
C CYS A 32 29.25 8.86 -15.95
N GLU A 33 29.32 8.74 -17.27
CA GLU A 33 28.87 9.80 -18.20
C GLU A 33 27.38 10.21 -18.00
N PRO A 34 26.42 9.29 -17.85
CA PRO A 34 25.04 9.66 -17.56
C PRO A 34 24.87 10.46 -16.26
N CYS A 35 25.71 10.20 -15.25
CA CYS A 35 25.72 10.94 -13.99
C CYS A 35 26.17 12.39 -14.20
N HIS A 36 27.21 12.60 -15.02
CA HIS A 36 27.67 13.94 -15.39
C HIS A 36 26.59 14.73 -16.13
N ALA A 37 25.83 14.07 -17.02
CA ALA A 37 24.71 14.70 -17.73
C ALA A 37 23.54 15.03 -16.79
N PHE A 38 23.29 14.22 -15.76
CA PHE A 38 22.20 14.40 -14.82
C PHE A 38 22.49 15.42 -13.71
N ALA A 39 23.75 15.53 -13.26
CA ALA A 39 24.17 16.44 -12.20
C ALA A 39 23.66 17.91 -12.34
N PRO A 40 23.68 18.56 -13.53
CA PRO A 40 23.12 19.90 -13.68
C PRO A 40 21.59 19.93 -13.49
N VAL A 41 20.86 18.92 -13.97
CA VAL A 41 19.40 18.80 -13.78
C VAL A 41 19.07 18.68 -12.28
N PHE A 42 19.83 17.83 -11.57
CA PHE A 42 19.67 17.63 -10.12
C PHE A 42 19.98 18.90 -9.33
N THR A 43 21.04 19.63 -9.71
CA THR A 43 21.42 20.90 -9.09
C THR A 43 20.36 21.99 -9.31
N GLU A 44 19.81 22.09 -10.51
CA GLU A 44 18.72 23.03 -10.80
C GLU A 44 17.45 22.68 -10.00
N ALA A 45 17.13 21.40 -9.87
CA ALA A 45 16.02 20.96 -9.02
C ALA A 45 16.22 21.35 -7.55
N ALA A 46 17.45 21.27 -7.01
CA ALA A 46 17.77 21.71 -5.65
C ALA A 46 17.49 23.20 -5.41
N THR A 47 17.55 24.02 -6.46
CA THR A 47 17.17 25.44 -6.40
C THR A 47 15.64 25.63 -6.44
N ARG A 48 14.94 24.83 -7.25
CA ARG A 48 13.49 24.94 -7.45
C ARG A 48 12.67 24.34 -6.29
N PHE A 49 13.21 23.33 -5.62
CA PHE A 49 12.57 22.63 -4.51
C PHE A 49 13.37 22.80 -3.21
N ALA A 50 13.43 24.04 -2.73
CA ALA A 50 14.26 24.42 -1.57
C ALA A 50 13.86 23.76 -0.24
N ASP A 51 12.69 23.15 -0.17
CA ASP A 51 12.19 22.40 0.99
C ASP A 51 12.58 20.90 0.97
N ILE A 52 13.21 20.44 -0.11
CA ILE A 52 13.75 19.08 -0.24
C ILE A 52 15.27 19.14 -0.09
N THR A 53 15.84 18.20 0.66
CA THR A 53 17.29 18.05 0.75
C THR A 53 17.79 17.26 -0.46
N PHE A 54 18.63 17.89 -1.27
CA PHE A 54 19.32 17.21 -2.36
C PHE A 54 20.72 16.85 -1.91
N ALA A 55 21.08 15.59 -2.08
CA ALA A 55 22.36 15.04 -1.69
C ALA A 55 22.94 14.20 -2.82
N ARG A 56 24.26 14.10 -2.86
CA ARG A 56 25.00 13.27 -3.81
C ARG A 56 26.00 12.44 -3.03
N LEU A 57 26.20 11.19 -3.45
CA LEU A 57 27.16 10.29 -2.82
C LEU A 57 27.91 9.52 -3.90
N ASP A 58 29.24 9.64 -3.90
CA ASP A 58 30.11 8.80 -4.73
C ASP A 58 30.06 7.37 -4.20
N ALA A 59 29.28 6.52 -4.87
CA ALA A 59 28.97 5.18 -4.43
C ALA A 59 30.16 4.21 -4.58
N GLU A 60 31.08 4.51 -5.50
CA GLU A 60 32.30 3.72 -5.72
C GLU A 60 33.38 4.09 -4.69
N ALA A 61 33.51 5.37 -4.35
CA ALA A 61 34.39 5.78 -3.26
C ALA A 61 33.91 5.30 -1.88
N HIS A 62 32.62 4.98 -1.74
CA HIS A 62 31.94 4.69 -0.48
C HIS A 62 31.11 3.39 -0.51
N GLU A 63 31.72 2.29 -0.95
CA GLU A 63 31.11 0.95 -1.04
C GLU A 63 30.41 0.48 0.25
N ALA A 64 30.95 0.84 1.42
CA ALA A 64 30.35 0.49 2.71
C ALA A 64 28.91 1.04 2.90
N VAL A 65 28.54 2.10 2.18
CA VAL A 65 27.18 2.65 2.16
C VAL A 65 26.37 2.06 1.00
N SER A 66 26.96 1.94 -0.19
CA SER A 66 26.25 1.60 -1.42
C SER A 66 25.96 0.10 -1.57
N GLU A 67 26.85 -0.79 -1.13
CA GLU A 67 26.67 -2.24 -1.25
C GLU A 67 25.46 -2.77 -0.45
N PRO A 68 25.26 -2.44 0.83
CA PRO A 68 24.10 -2.93 1.59
C PRO A 68 22.77 -2.39 1.04
N LEU A 69 22.81 -1.25 0.36
CA LEU A 69 21.67 -0.65 -0.32
C LEU A 69 21.40 -1.29 -1.70
N GLY A 70 22.30 -2.14 -2.20
CA GLY A 70 22.19 -2.78 -3.51
C GLY A 70 22.32 -1.77 -4.66
N ILE A 71 23.16 -0.75 -4.52
CA ILE A 71 23.43 0.21 -5.59
C ILE A 71 24.49 -0.39 -6.54
N ASP A 72 24.04 -0.92 -7.67
CA ASP A 72 24.87 -1.60 -8.68
C ASP A 72 24.82 -0.94 -10.07
N SER A 73 24.09 0.17 -10.18
CA SER A 73 23.82 0.91 -11.41
C SER A 73 23.90 2.41 -11.14
N PHE A 74 24.30 3.20 -12.14
CA PHE A 74 24.51 4.64 -11.98
C PHE A 74 23.93 5.45 -13.16
N PRO A 75 23.35 6.64 -12.90
CA PRO A 75 22.99 7.14 -11.57
C PRO A 75 21.83 6.35 -10.97
N THR A 76 21.80 6.23 -9.64
CA THR A 76 20.62 5.77 -8.90
C THR A 76 20.15 6.84 -7.96
N LEU A 77 18.89 7.23 -8.09
CA LEU A 77 18.22 8.10 -7.15
C LEU A 77 17.51 7.26 -6.09
N VAL A 78 17.75 7.59 -4.82
CA VAL A 78 16.98 7.06 -3.71
C VAL A 78 16.31 8.22 -2.99
N ALA A 79 14.99 8.15 -2.87
CA ALA A 79 14.19 9.15 -2.20
C ALA A 79 13.80 8.67 -0.80
N PHE A 80 14.08 9.51 0.18
CA PHE A 80 13.72 9.34 1.57
C PHE A 80 12.67 10.38 1.97
N LYS A 81 11.72 9.97 2.80
CA LYS A 81 10.77 10.85 3.46
C LYS A 81 10.60 10.42 4.90
N ASP A 82 10.90 11.32 5.84
CA ASP A 82 10.87 11.06 7.29
C ASP A 82 11.62 9.76 7.67
N GLY A 83 12.82 9.60 7.09
CA GLY A 83 13.74 8.47 7.30
C GLY A 83 13.35 7.16 6.61
N LEU A 84 12.22 7.11 5.90
CA LEU A 84 11.82 5.94 5.12
C LEU A 84 12.23 6.10 3.66
N GLU A 85 12.86 5.08 3.08
CA GLU A 85 12.99 4.99 1.62
C GLU A 85 11.60 4.82 1.00
N VAL A 86 11.16 5.81 0.22
CA VAL A 86 9.83 5.84 -0.40
C VAL A 86 9.88 5.58 -1.91
N HIS A 87 11.05 5.71 -2.53
CA HIS A 87 11.21 5.44 -3.95
C HIS A 87 12.68 5.26 -4.34
N ARG A 88 12.89 4.52 -5.42
CA ARG A 88 14.19 4.27 -6.02
C ARG A 88 14.05 4.19 -7.54
N VAL A 89 15.01 4.78 -8.24
CA VAL A 89 15.08 4.72 -9.70
C VAL A 89 16.53 4.76 -10.17
N SER A 90 16.94 3.78 -10.97
CA SER A 90 18.31 3.64 -11.50
C SER A 90 18.41 4.15 -12.95
N GLU A 91 18.11 5.42 -13.15
CA GLU A 91 18.25 6.09 -14.45
C GLU A 91 18.45 7.61 -14.27
N ALA A 92 19.11 8.22 -15.25
CA ALA A 92 19.19 9.67 -15.37
C ALA A 92 17.84 10.24 -15.81
N LEU A 93 17.24 11.12 -15.00
CA LEU A 93 15.94 11.71 -15.29
C LEU A 93 16.06 13.05 -16.04
N SER A 94 15.12 13.32 -16.96
CA SER A 94 14.93 14.69 -17.47
C SER A 94 14.38 15.61 -16.38
N THR A 95 14.49 16.92 -16.57
CA THR A 95 13.91 17.93 -15.67
C THR A 95 12.43 17.66 -15.40
N GLU A 96 11.64 17.40 -16.44
CA GLU A 96 10.20 17.16 -16.31
C GLU A 96 9.91 15.84 -15.59
N ALA A 97 10.72 14.81 -15.81
CA ALA A 97 10.56 13.53 -15.14
C ALA A 97 10.89 13.63 -13.65
N LEU A 98 11.99 14.30 -13.30
CA LEU A 98 12.38 14.58 -11.92
C LEU A 98 11.31 15.41 -11.20
N ASP A 99 10.81 16.48 -11.82
CA ASP A 99 9.75 17.31 -11.22
C ASP A 99 8.47 16.53 -10.93
N ARG A 100 8.04 15.68 -11.87
CA ARG A 100 6.86 14.82 -11.68
C ARG A 100 7.09 13.84 -10.54
N LEU A 101 8.27 13.22 -10.48
CA LEU A 101 8.66 12.32 -9.40
C LEU A 101 8.59 13.06 -8.05
N LEU A 102 9.27 14.19 -7.90
CA LEU A 102 9.28 14.97 -6.66
C LEU A 102 7.87 15.41 -6.25
N GLY A 103 7.02 15.77 -7.21
CA GLY A 103 5.61 16.08 -6.99
C GLY A 103 4.82 14.88 -6.45
N ALA A 104 5.01 13.69 -7.02
CA ALA A 104 4.37 12.46 -6.56
C ALA A 104 4.84 12.06 -5.15
N LEU A 105 6.14 12.18 -4.87
CA LEU A 105 6.72 11.81 -3.57
C LEU A 105 6.18 12.67 -2.40
N ARG A 106 5.77 13.91 -2.68
CA ARG A 106 5.11 14.76 -1.66
C ARG A 106 3.80 14.16 -1.16
N ALA A 107 3.08 13.43 -2.00
CA ALA A 107 1.81 12.80 -1.66
C ALA A 107 1.98 11.47 -0.91
N VAL A 108 3.20 10.93 -0.80
CA VAL A 108 3.44 9.68 -0.07
C VAL A 108 3.14 9.86 1.42
N ASP A 109 2.26 9.03 1.96
CA ASP A 109 1.99 8.95 3.40
C ASP A 109 3.00 7.98 4.04
N VAL A 110 3.99 8.54 4.74
CA VAL A 110 5.07 7.75 5.36
C VAL A 110 4.56 6.87 6.49
N ALA A 111 3.59 7.35 7.27
CA ALA A 111 3.02 6.58 8.37
C ALA A 111 2.36 5.31 7.81
N GLU A 112 1.70 5.45 6.66
CA GLU A 112 1.10 4.34 5.98
C GLU A 112 2.11 3.35 5.39
N GLU A 113 3.13 3.82 4.67
CA GLU A 113 4.15 2.94 4.11
C GLU A 113 4.90 2.16 5.21
N LYS A 114 5.20 2.81 6.34
CA LYS A 114 5.75 2.13 7.53
C LYS A 114 4.81 1.04 8.04
N ARG A 115 3.51 1.29 8.04
CA ARG A 115 2.51 0.31 8.48
C ARG A 115 2.39 -0.86 7.52
N ARG A 116 2.41 -0.64 6.21
CA ARG A 116 2.48 -1.71 5.20
C ARG A 116 3.72 -2.58 5.37
N HIS A 117 4.88 -1.95 5.58
CA HIS A 117 6.13 -2.68 5.80
C HIS A 117 6.06 -3.55 7.05
N ALA A 118 5.63 -2.98 8.18
CA ALA A 118 5.46 -3.73 9.43
C ALA A 118 4.45 -4.87 9.29
N ASN A 119 3.36 -4.66 8.54
CA ASN A 119 2.39 -5.71 8.25
C ASN A 119 3.03 -6.85 7.42
N ARG A 120 3.81 -6.52 6.38
CA ARG A 120 4.56 -7.49 5.58
C ARG A 120 5.56 -8.29 6.41
N GLU A 121 6.44 -7.63 7.16
CA GLU A 121 7.45 -8.29 7.99
C GLU A 121 6.80 -9.28 8.98
N ARG A 122 5.68 -8.87 9.60
CA ARG A 122 4.98 -9.75 10.54
C ARG A 122 4.26 -10.91 9.86
N THR A 123 3.77 -10.69 8.63
CA THR A 123 3.22 -11.75 7.77
C THR A 123 4.29 -12.79 7.46
N GLU A 124 5.46 -12.34 7.00
CA GLU A 124 6.60 -13.20 6.63
C GLU A 124 7.18 -13.94 7.85
N ALA A 125 7.21 -13.28 9.01
CA ALA A 125 7.64 -13.88 10.27
C ALA A 125 6.59 -14.77 10.96
N GLY A 126 5.34 -14.77 10.49
CA GLY A 126 4.22 -15.52 11.10
C GLY A 126 3.91 -15.11 12.54
N GLN A 127 4.22 -13.86 12.93
CA GLN A 127 4.11 -13.41 14.32
C GLN A 127 2.67 -13.04 14.69
N ARG A 128 2.11 -13.70 15.71
CA ARG A 128 0.78 -13.37 16.25
C ARG A 128 0.81 -12.10 17.10
N PRO A 129 0.03 -11.06 16.78
CA PRO A 129 -0.09 -9.87 17.63
C PRO A 129 -0.91 -10.13 18.89
N SER A 130 -0.73 -9.28 19.90
CA SER A 130 -1.46 -9.38 21.18
C SER A 130 -2.96 -9.09 21.07
N SER A 131 -3.39 -8.33 20.06
CA SER A 131 -4.81 -8.09 19.78
C SER A 131 -5.54 -9.32 19.20
N VAL A 132 -4.80 -10.31 18.71
CA VAL A 132 -5.35 -11.54 18.13
C VAL A 132 -5.50 -12.60 19.23
N PRO A 133 -6.68 -13.22 19.38
CA PRO A 133 -6.92 -14.25 20.39
C PRO A 133 -5.89 -15.38 20.36
N GLU A 134 -5.55 -15.94 21.53
CA GLU A 134 -4.55 -16.99 21.64
C GLU A 134 -4.90 -18.26 20.84
N GLY A 135 -6.18 -18.59 20.74
CA GLY A 135 -6.67 -19.73 19.96
C GLY A 135 -6.87 -19.47 18.46
N ALA A 136 -6.46 -18.30 17.94
CA ALA A 136 -6.62 -17.96 16.53
C ALA A 136 -5.67 -18.77 15.64
N THR A 137 -6.13 -19.08 14.43
CA THR A 137 -5.36 -19.81 13.42
C THR A 137 -4.95 -18.87 12.29
N TRP A 138 -3.70 -18.95 11.84
CA TRP A 138 -3.20 -18.25 10.66
C TRP A 138 -3.54 -19.01 9.38
N ASP A 139 -4.04 -18.30 8.38
CA ASP A 139 -4.19 -18.79 7.00
C ASP A 139 -3.11 -18.19 6.10
N ASP A 140 -2.27 -19.03 5.50
CA ASP A 140 -1.17 -18.57 4.65
C ASP A 140 -1.61 -18.17 3.23
N GLY A 141 -2.78 -18.60 2.78
CA GLY A 141 -3.35 -18.20 1.50
C GLY A 141 -3.94 -16.80 1.58
N ASP A 142 -4.75 -16.54 2.61
CA ASP A 142 -5.43 -15.26 2.81
C ASP A 142 -4.56 -14.24 3.57
N LYS A 143 -3.47 -14.69 4.23
CA LYS A 143 -2.63 -13.87 5.12
C LYS A 143 -3.44 -13.22 6.25
N GLU A 144 -4.37 -13.97 6.81
CA GLU A 144 -5.29 -13.53 7.87
C GLU A 144 -5.27 -14.50 9.06
N TRP A 145 -5.38 -13.95 10.27
CA TRP A 145 -5.73 -14.71 11.47
C TRP A 145 -7.24 -14.92 11.52
N SER A 146 -7.71 -16.04 12.03
CA SER A 146 -9.15 -16.32 12.20
C SER A 146 -9.47 -16.97 13.54
N PHE A 147 -10.60 -16.59 14.12
CA PHE A 147 -11.07 -17.17 15.37
C PHE A 147 -12.57 -17.02 15.52
N GLY A 148 -13.22 -18.04 16.08
CA GLY A 148 -14.63 -18.01 16.42
C GLY A 148 -15.09 -19.27 17.13
N PRO A 149 -16.35 -19.29 17.58
CA PRO A 149 -16.92 -20.44 18.26
C PRO A 149 -17.05 -21.63 17.32
N LYS A 150 -17.11 -22.82 17.92
CA LYS A 150 -17.37 -24.08 17.24
C LYS A 150 -18.60 -24.74 17.86
N ASP A 151 -19.37 -25.47 17.07
CA ASP A 151 -20.48 -26.27 17.57
C ASP A 151 -20.00 -27.53 18.30
N VAL A 152 -20.94 -28.33 18.80
CA VAL A 152 -20.67 -29.59 19.53
C VAL A 152 -19.91 -30.62 18.69
N THR A 153 -19.89 -30.48 17.37
CA THR A 153 -19.16 -31.35 16.45
C THR A 153 -17.78 -30.78 16.08
N GLY A 154 -17.42 -29.61 16.64
CA GLY A 154 -16.16 -28.92 16.37
C GLY A 154 -16.16 -28.07 15.11
N ARG A 155 -17.30 -27.90 14.42
CA ARG A 155 -17.37 -27.09 13.20
C ARG A 155 -17.58 -25.61 13.52
N PRO A 156 -17.03 -24.68 12.72
CA PRO A 156 -17.30 -23.24 12.86
C PRO A 156 -18.79 -22.92 13.01
N HIS A 157 -19.15 -22.20 14.08
CA HIS A 157 -20.52 -21.81 14.40
C HIS A 157 -20.58 -20.49 15.15
N GLY A 158 -21.54 -19.62 14.83
CA GLY A 158 -21.67 -18.29 15.43
C GLY A 158 -20.76 -17.26 14.77
N THR A 159 -20.49 -16.14 15.45
CA THR A 159 -19.68 -15.05 14.91
C THR A 159 -18.20 -15.42 14.83
N TRP A 160 -17.65 -15.39 13.62
CA TRP A 160 -16.24 -15.54 13.34
C TRP A 160 -15.63 -14.20 12.97
N ARG A 161 -14.39 -14.00 13.40
CA ARG A 161 -13.62 -12.79 13.13
C ARG A 161 -12.29 -13.16 12.48
N TYR A 162 -11.82 -12.22 11.68
CA TYR A 162 -10.56 -12.33 10.98
C TYR A 162 -9.77 -11.04 11.17
N TRP A 163 -8.47 -11.19 11.31
CA TRP A 163 -7.55 -10.07 11.50
C TRP A 163 -6.44 -10.15 10.48
N ARG A 164 -5.98 -8.97 10.02
CA ARG A 164 -4.75 -8.88 9.22
C ARG A 164 -3.56 -9.33 10.04
N ALA A 165 -2.40 -9.43 9.39
CA ALA A 165 -1.16 -9.78 10.07
C ALA A 165 -0.96 -8.91 11.32
N ASP A 166 -1.03 -7.57 11.21
CA ASP A 166 -0.89 -6.58 12.30
C ASP A 166 -1.93 -6.67 13.44
N GLY A 167 -2.95 -7.53 13.29
CA GLY A 167 -3.98 -7.74 14.30
C GLY A 167 -5.13 -6.74 14.24
N THR A 168 -5.21 -5.94 13.18
CA THR A 168 -6.41 -5.13 12.88
C THR A 168 -7.53 -6.03 12.35
N LEU A 169 -8.76 -5.81 12.79
CA LEU A 169 -9.93 -6.57 12.33
C LEU A 169 -10.19 -6.28 10.84
N CYS A 170 -10.25 -7.31 9.99
CA CYS A 170 -10.56 -7.17 8.57
C CYS A 170 -11.90 -7.77 8.17
N ASN A 171 -12.43 -8.73 8.93
CA ASN A 171 -13.69 -9.40 8.59
C ASN A 171 -14.43 -9.87 9.85
N GLU A 172 -15.75 -9.75 9.82
CA GLU A 172 -16.67 -10.40 10.73
C GLU A 172 -17.79 -11.07 9.92
N CYS A 173 -18.00 -12.37 10.15
CA CYS A 173 -19.05 -13.13 9.48
C CYS A 173 -19.74 -14.08 10.47
N ILE A 174 -20.92 -14.57 10.11
CA ILE A 174 -21.59 -15.63 10.86
C ILE A 174 -21.34 -16.97 10.17
N MET A 175 -20.95 -17.97 10.95
CA MET A 175 -20.76 -19.34 10.51
C MET A 175 -21.91 -20.20 11.03
N LYS A 176 -22.38 -21.14 10.22
CA LYS A 176 -23.38 -22.14 10.60
C LYS A 176 -22.96 -23.50 10.05
N GLN A 177 -22.69 -24.45 10.96
CA GLN A 177 -22.30 -25.82 10.61
C GLN A 177 -21.07 -25.90 9.69
N GLY A 178 -20.13 -24.97 9.86
CA GLY A 178 -18.89 -24.90 9.09
C GLY A 178 -18.94 -24.06 7.81
N THR A 179 -20.09 -23.46 7.45
CA THR A 179 -20.18 -22.60 6.27
C THR A 179 -20.62 -21.17 6.61
N PRO A 180 -20.21 -20.16 5.84
CA PRO A 180 -20.70 -18.79 5.99
C PRO A 180 -22.23 -18.71 5.82
N HIS A 181 -22.88 -17.90 6.66
CA HIS A 181 -24.33 -17.76 6.68
C HIS A 181 -24.74 -16.39 7.20
N GLY A 182 -25.78 -15.78 6.63
CA GLY A 182 -26.26 -14.49 7.09
C GLY A 182 -25.28 -13.34 6.79
N PRO A 183 -25.39 -12.21 7.50
CA PRO A 183 -24.60 -11.03 7.21
C PRO A 183 -23.09 -11.24 7.47
N PHE A 184 -22.29 -10.57 6.67
CA PHE A 184 -20.86 -10.36 6.92
C PHE A 184 -20.47 -8.91 6.66
N LYS A 185 -19.35 -8.50 7.26
CA LYS A 185 -18.71 -7.23 7.02
C LYS A 185 -17.21 -7.42 6.86
N ARG A 186 -16.61 -6.67 5.96
CA ARG A 186 -15.18 -6.43 5.93
C ARG A 186 -14.89 -4.97 6.24
N PHE A 187 -13.69 -4.71 6.72
CA PHE A 187 -13.29 -3.40 7.23
C PHE A 187 -11.99 -2.95 6.58
N HIS A 188 -11.91 -1.67 6.26
CA HIS A 188 -10.65 -0.96 6.05
C HIS A 188 -9.84 -0.92 7.36
N GLU A 189 -8.58 -0.54 7.25
CA GLU A 189 -7.62 -0.53 8.36
C GLU A 189 -7.94 0.54 9.41
N ASP A 190 -8.67 1.58 9.03
CA ASP A 190 -9.24 2.58 9.93
C ASP A 190 -10.50 2.09 10.67
N GLY A 191 -10.99 0.89 10.36
CA GLY A 191 -12.20 0.28 10.92
C GLY A 191 -13.50 0.65 10.22
N ALA A 192 -13.48 1.51 9.19
CA ALA A 192 -14.64 1.76 8.34
C ALA A 192 -15.02 0.51 7.55
N VAL A 193 -16.31 0.32 7.26
CA VAL A 193 -16.77 -0.83 6.48
C VAL A 193 -16.25 -0.70 5.05
N SER A 194 -15.46 -1.68 4.61
CA SER A 194 -15.03 -1.81 3.21
C SER A 194 -16.06 -2.55 2.39
N GLN A 195 -16.70 -3.55 3.00
CA GLN A 195 -17.65 -4.40 2.32
C GLN A 195 -18.72 -4.90 3.29
N GLU A 196 -19.92 -5.10 2.77
CA GLU A 196 -20.98 -5.81 3.49
C GLU A 196 -21.84 -6.60 2.53
N GLY A 197 -22.42 -7.69 3.02
CA GLY A 197 -23.33 -8.53 2.26
C GLY A 197 -23.87 -9.66 3.11
N ALA A 198 -24.45 -10.66 2.46
CA ALA A 198 -24.96 -11.83 3.15
C ALA A 198 -24.69 -13.13 2.38
N PHE A 199 -24.65 -14.22 3.15
CA PHE A 199 -24.57 -15.58 2.63
C PHE A 199 -25.89 -16.34 2.88
N GLU A 200 -26.38 -17.04 1.87
CA GLU A 200 -27.43 -18.04 1.99
C GLU A 200 -26.88 -19.40 1.54
N LYS A 201 -27.01 -20.42 2.40
CA LYS A 201 -26.48 -21.79 2.15
C LYS A 201 -25.00 -21.81 1.73
N GLY A 202 -24.17 -20.95 2.34
CA GLY A 202 -22.74 -20.85 2.03
C GLY A 202 -22.39 -20.04 0.78
N GLN A 203 -23.38 -19.46 0.08
CA GLN A 203 -23.17 -18.70 -1.15
C GLN A 203 -23.58 -17.25 -0.95
N LEU A 204 -22.88 -16.31 -1.60
CA LEU A 204 -23.31 -14.90 -1.60
C LEU A 204 -24.73 -14.78 -2.14
N HIS A 205 -25.57 -14.03 -1.45
CA HIS A 205 -26.97 -13.82 -1.81
C HIS A 205 -27.41 -12.40 -1.43
N GLY A 206 -28.19 -11.78 -2.31
CA GLY A 206 -28.65 -10.40 -2.14
C GLY A 206 -27.57 -9.37 -2.48
N PRO A 207 -27.72 -8.13 -2.01
CA PRO A 207 -26.75 -7.07 -2.30
C PRO A 207 -25.45 -7.28 -1.51
N ARG A 208 -24.33 -7.22 -2.21
CA ARG A 208 -23.00 -7.02 -1.64
C ARG A 208 -22.53 -5.62 -2.00
N THR A 209 -22.28 -4.80 -0.99
CA THR A 209 -21.80 -3.43 -1.16
C THR A 209 -20.31 -3.38 -0.90
N TRP A 210 -19.59 -2.63 -1.73
CA TRP A 210 -18.20 -2.23 -1.56
C TRP A 210 -18.15 -0.71 -1.42
N LEU A 211 -17.34 -0.23 -0.50
CA LEU A 211 -17.15 1.18 -0.18
C LEU A 211 -15.67 1.53 -0.33
N ALA A 212 -15.40 2.71 -0.89
CA ALA A 212 -14.04 3.20 -1.05
C ALA A 212 -13.61 3.94 0.23
N SER A 213 -12.32 3.89 0.53
CA SER A 213 -11.70 4.74 1.54
C SER A 213 -10.88 5.85 0.89
N ASP A 214 -10.77 6.98 1.59
CA ASP A 214 -9.76 8.03 1.31
C ASP A 214 -8.48 7.79 2.14
N HIS A 215 -8.56 6.91 3.12
CA HIS A 215 -7.41 6.40 3.84
C HIS A 215 -6.87 5.17 3.11
N PHE A 216 -5.65 4.79 3.44
CA PHE A 216 -5.12 3.55 2.90
C PHE A 216 -6.00 2.36 3.27
N THR A 217 -5.99 1.39 2.36
CA THR A 217 -6.60 0.10 2.61
C THR A 217 -5.95 -1.01 1.76
N THR A 218 -5.74 -2.19 2.34
CA THR A 218 -5.46 -3.42 1.58
C THR A 218 -6.73 -4.01 0.96
N GLU A 219 -7.92 -3.59 1.41
CA GLU A 219 -9.19 -4.00 0.80
C GLU A 219 -9.29 -3.41 -0.60
N ARG A 220 -9.16 -4.27 -1.61
CA ARG A 220 -9.19 -3.84 -3.01
C ARG A 220 -10.64 -3.66 -3.46
N MET A 221 -11.07 -2.41 -3.62
CA MET A 221 -12.35 -2.09 -4.24
C MET A 221 -12.25 -1.96 -5.77
N HIS A 222 -11.10 -1.53 -6.28
CA HIS A 222 -10.88 -1.20 -7.69
C HIS A 222 -10.00 -2.27 -8.36
N GLU A 223 -10.64 -3.28 -8.93
CA GLU A 223 -9.99 -4.25 -9.83
C GLU A 223 -10.64 -4.17 -11.21
N GLY A 224 -9.88 -4.47 -12.28
CA GLY A 224 -10.45 -4.58 -13.63
C GLY A 224 -10.94 -3.27 -14.28
N GLY A 225 -10.31 -2.12 -13.98
CA GLY A 225 -10.58 -0.85 -14.69
C GLY A 225 -11.72 0.00 -14.13
N VAL A 226 -12.18 -0.27 -12.90
CA VAL A 226 -13.12 0.60 -12.17
C VAL A 226 -12.38 1.88 -11.74
N SER A 227 -12.85 3.04 -12.20
CA SER A 227 -12.27 4.36 -11.87
C SER A 227 -12.36 4.68 -10.38
N GLU A 228 -11.33 5.33 -9.83
CA GLU A 228 -11.32 5.89 -8.46
C GLU A 228 -12.46 6.87 -8.16
N ARG A 229 -13.12 7.39 -9.20
CA ARG A 229 -14.34 8.20 -9.06
C ARG A 229 -15.53 7.40 -8.51
N VAL A 230 -15.51 6.08 -8.66
CA VAL A 230 -16.49 5.18 -8.05
C VAL A 230 -16.16 5.09 -6.57
N ARG A 231 -17.11 5.45 -5.71
CA ARG A 231 -16.95 5.42 -4.25
C ARG A 231 -17.83 4.36 -3.58
N LYS A 232 -18.79 3.81 -4.33
CA LYS A 232 -19.60 2.66 -3.91
C LYS A 232 -19.92 1.76 -5.10
N THR A 233 -19.81 0.45 -4.90
CA THR A 233 -20.25 -0.56 -5.85
C THR A 233 -21.23 -1.51 -5.16
N VAL A 234 -22.38 -1.78 -5.77
CA VAL A 234 -23.35 -2.76 -5.27
C VAL A 234 -23.49 -3.88 -6.30
N MET A 235 -23.13 -5.09 -5.91
CA MET A 235 -23.30 -6.30 -6.70
C MET A 235 -24.49 -7.09 -6.15
N HIS A 236 -25.47 -7.38 -6.99
CA HIS A 236 -26.61 -8.21 -6.60
C HIS A 236 -26.32 -9.66 -6.94
N TYR A 237 -26.29 -10.52 -5.93
CA TYR A 237 -26.05 -11.95 -6.07
C TYR A 237 -27.36 -12.74 -5.95
N GLU A 238 -27.48 -13.76 -6.79
CA GLU A 238 -28.49 -14.81 -6.68
C GLU A 238 -27.76 -16.15 -6.71
N HIS A 239 -27.76 -16.85 -5.57
CA HIS A 239 -27.10 -18.16 -5.42
C HIS A 239 -25.64 -18.15 -5.92
N GLY A 240 -24.85 -17.17 -5.46
CA GLY A 240 -23.44 -17.03 -5.83
C GLY A 240 -23.18 -16.43 -7.21
N THR A 241 -24.19 -16.24 -8.06
CA THR A 241 -24.05 -15.61 -9.38
C THR A 241 -24.38 -14.12 -9.32
N VAL A 242 -23.52 -13.27 -9.89
CA VAL A 242 -23.78 -11.83 -10.03
C VAL A 242 -24.85 -11.62 -11.10
N ARG A 243 -25.93 -10.92 -10.74
CA ARG A 243 -27.03 -10.55 -11.65
C ARG A 243 -26.97 -9.11 -12.13
N GLN A 244 -26.34 -8.25 -11.35
CA GLN A 244 -26.25 -6.82 -11.63
C GLN A 244 -25.10 -6.20 -10.84
N VAL A 245 -24.42 -5.24 -11.45
CA VAL A 245 -23.37 -4.42 -10.81
C VAL A 245 -23.73 -2.94 -10.97
N LEU A 246 -23.78 -2.22 -9.85
CA LEU A 246 -24.14 -0.81 -9.79
C LEU A 246 -22.99 0.01 -9.22
N HIS A 247 -22.56 1.06 -9.92
CA HIS A 247 -21.51 1.94 -9.43
C HIS A 247 -22.05 3.33 -9.11
N PHE A 248 -21.53 3.94 -8.05
CA PHE A 248 -21.92 5.26 -7.59
C PHE A 248 -20.69 6.11 -7.26
N ASN A 249 -20.75 7.41 -7.56
CA ASN A 249 -19.73 8.36 -7.16
C ASN A 249 -19.87 8.80 -5.69
N GLY A 250 -18.96 9.66 -5.21
CA GLY A 250 -18.99 10.19 -3.84
C GLY A 250 -20.22 11.04 -3.49
N LYS A 251 -21.05 11.42 -4.47
CA LYS A 251 -22.33 12.10 -4.27
C LYS A 251 -23.53 11.14 -4.27
N GLY A 252 -23.28 9.83 -4.37
CA GLY A 252 -24.32 8.80 -4.46
C GLY A 252 -25.01 8.74 -5.84
N GLN A 253 -24.48 9.41 -6.86
CA GLN A 253 -25.05 9.37 -8.20
C GLN A 253 -24.51 8.17 -8.97
N ARG A 254 -25.37 7.51 -9.74
CA ARG A 254 -24.98 6.37 -10.57
C ARG A 254 -23.99 6.81 -11.64
N VAL A 255 -22.93 6.01 -11.81
CA VAL A 255 -21.90 6.21 -12.84
C VAL A 255 -21.69 4.91 -13.60
N VAL A 256 -21.33 5.03 -14.87
CA VAL A 256 -20.92 3.89 -15.71
C VAL A 256 -19.39 3.95 -15.82
N PRO A 257 -18.65 2.94 -15.38
CA PRO A 257 -17.19 2.89 -15.53
C PRO A 257 -16.77 2.97 -17.00
N SER A 258 -15.54 3.41 -17.26
CA SER A 258 -14.97 3.47 -18.61
C SER A 258 -14.89 2.12 -19.32
N THR A 259 -14.89 1.01 -18.58
CA THR A 259 -14.94 -0.36 -19.10
C THR A 259 -16.37 -0.85 -19.39
N GLY A 260 -17.41 -0.02 -19.20
CA GLY A 260 -18.82 -0.43 -19.18
C GLY A 260 -19.27 -0.90 -17.80
N GLU A 261 -20.51 -1.35 -17.63
CA GLU A 261 -20.86 -2.20 -16.47
C GLU A 261 -20.23 -3.58 -16.72
N PRO A 262 -19.14 -3.98 -16.02
CA PRO A 262 -18.67 -5.35 -16.17
C PRO A 262 -19.62 -6.24 -15.37
N TYR A 263 -20.05 -7.33 -16.02
CA TYR A 263 -21.00 -8.36 -15.55
C TYR A 263 -22.48 -7.95 -15.65
N PRO A 264 -23.14 -8.37 -16.74
CA PRO A 264 -23.58 -9.77 -16.83
C PRO A 264 -23.49 -10.45 -18.22
N THR A 265 -23.14 -11.73 -18.22
CA THR A 265 -23.92 -12.80 -18.88
C THR A 265 -24.26 -13.84 -17.83
#